data_AF-A0A8B6END7-F1
#
_entry.id   AF-A0A8B6END7-F1
#
_cell.length_a   1.000
_cell.length_b   1.000
_cell.length_c   1.000
_cell.angle_alpha   90.00
_cell.angle_beta   90.00
_cell.angle_gamma   90.00
#
_symmetry.space_group_name_H-M   'P 1'
#
loop_
_entity.id
_entity.type
_entity.pdbx_description
1 polymer ?
#
loop_
_entity_poly.entity_id
_entity_poly.type
_entity_poly.pdbx_seq_one_letter_code
_entity_poly.pdbx_strand_id
1 'polypeptide(L)'
;MELRVQFNVAMVIAVIFAEILNELWFNRHSPWGRRFDDRYHINSVLCDAVLVVLLKYIIEFVWVVGRWEDAMMLSLFLAGIFACLEAPRWHLNHGDVMGRFFSYLIHKFLLMFVMIFALIYFRYLG
;
A
#
# COMPACT_ATOMS: atom_id res chain seq x y z
N MET A 1 2.44 26.54 6.19
CA MET A 1 1.50 25.40 6.14
C MET A 1 1.64 24.64 7.45
N GLU A 2 0.66 24.73 8.35
CA GLU A 2 0.64 23.90 9.56
C GLU A 2 0.14 22.50 9.15
N LEU A 3 0.99 21.48 9.29
CA LEU A 3 0.64 20.09 9.02
C LEU A 3 -0.23 19.54 10.15
N ARG A 4 -1.50 19.94 10.21
CA ARG A 4 -2.47 19.41 11.18
C ARG A 4 -3.05 18.08 10.69
N VAL A 5 -2.23 17.02 10.74
CA VAL A 5 -2.72 15.65 10.52
C VAL A 5 -3.57 15.28 11.73
N GLN A 6 -4.88 15.45 11.63
CA GLN A 6 -5.80 14.96 12.64
C GLN A 6 -5.80 13.43 12.59
N PHE A 7 -5.45 12.78 13.69
CA PHE A 7 -5.59 11.32 13.80
C PHE A 7 -7.07 10.97 13.81
N ASN A 8 -7.50 10.20 12.82
CA ASN A 8 -8.89 9.75 12.66
C ASN A 8 -8.92 8.22 12.71
N VAL A 9 -10.02 7.65 13.23
CA VAL A 9 -10.28 6.21 13.27
C VAL A 9 -10.13 5.55 11.90
N ALA A 10 -10.45 6.26 10.82
CA ALA A 10 -10.23 5.82 9.44
C ALA A 10 -8.77 5.42 9.15
N MET A 11 -7.80 6.11 9.74
CA MET A 11 -6.38 5.79 9.59
C MET A 11 -6.02 4.46 10.25
N VAL A 12 -6.59 4.19 11.43
CA VAL A 12 -6.36 2.93 12.15
C VAL A 12 -6.96 1.77 11.35
N ILE A 13 -8.16 1.93 10.81
CA ILE A 13 -8.82 0.93 9.97
C ILE A 13 -7.99 0.67 8.70
N ALA A 14 -7.45 1.72 8.07
CA ALA A 14 -6.59 1.58 6.90
C ALA A 14 -5.33 0.75 7.18
N VAL A 15 -4.66 0.96 8.33
CA VAL A 15 -3.51 0.16 8.76
C VAL A 15 -3.90 -1.30 9.00
N ILE A 16 -5.04 -1.55 9.66
CA ILE A 16 -5.53 -2.91 9.90
C ILE A 16 -5.79 -3.65 8.58
N PHE A 17 -6.44 -3.00 7.61
CA PHE A 17 -6.69 -3.63 6.31
C PHE A 17 -5.41 -3.85 5.51
N ALA A 18 -4.44 -2.95 5.60
CA ALA A 18 -3.12 -3.12 4.99
C ALA A 18 -2.43 -4.38 5.52
N GLU A 19 -2.43 -4.58 6.84
CA GLU A 19 -1.84 -5.75 7.49
C GLU A 19 -2.59 -7.05 7.14
N ILE A 20 -3.93 -7.04 7.08
CA ILE A 20 -4.70 -8.21 6.61
C ILE A 20 -4.32 -8.58 5.18
N LEU A 21 -4.24 -7.61 4.27
CA LEU A 21 -3.84 -7.85 2.88
C LEU A 21 -2.40 -8.38 2.80
N ASN A 22 -1.51 -7.81 3.61
CA ASN A 22 -0.12 -8.24 3.76
C ASN A 22 -0.04 -9.70 4.20
N GLU A 23 -0.80 -10.11 5.21
CA GLU A 23 -0.81 -11.47 5.72
C GLU A 23 -1.38 -12.47 4.70
N LEU A 24 -2.46 -12.08 4.00
CA LEU A 24 -3.06 -12.90 2.94
C LEU A 24 -2.11 -13.09 1.75
N TRP A 25 -1.42 -12.02 1.34
CA TRP A 25 -0.54 -12.05 0.16
C TRP A 25 0.72 -12.89 0.39
N PHE A 26 1.31 -12.76 1.58
CA PHE A 26 2.55 -13.45 1.93
C PHE A 26 2.33 -14.76 2.70
N ASN A 27 1.08 -15.21 2.90
CA ASN A 27 0.72 -16.50 3.48
C ASN A 27 1.57 -17.65 2.89
N ARG A 28 1.96 -18.63 3.73
CA ARG A 28 2.64 -19.87 3.28
C ARG A 28 1.89 -20.65 2.21
N HIS A 29 0.58 -20.45 2.12
CA HIS A 29 -0.31 -21.06 1.13
C HIS A 29 -0.48 -20.22 -0.14
N SER A 30 0.13 -19.03 -0.21
CA SER A 30 0.00 -18.18 -1.39
C SER A 30 0.81 -18.76 -2.55
N PRO A 31 0.28 -18.70 -3.79
CA PRO A 31 0.93 -19.29 -4.96
C PRO A 31 2.23 -18.57 -5.35
N TRP A 32 2.54 -17.43 -4.71
CA TRP A 32 3.69 -16.57 -4.99
C TRP A 32 5.00 -17.03 -4.29
N GLY A 33 4.94 -18.15 -3.55
CA GLY A 33 6.07 -18.87 -2.96
C GLY A 33 6.22 -18.68 -1.44
N ARG A 34 6.80 -19.68 -0.76
CA ARG A 34 7.10 -19.65 0.69
C ARG A 34 8.10 -18.53 1.01
N ARG A 35 7.63 -17.39 1.54
CA ARG A 35 8.49 -16.24 1.91
C ARG A 35 8.28 -15.76 3.35
N PHE A 36 7.91 -16.68 4.23
CA PHE A 36 7.53 -16.37 5.62
C PHE A 36 8.69 -16.04 6.55
N ASP A 37 9.94 -16.41 6.22
CA ASP A 37 10.95 -16.55 7.27
C ASP A 37 11.62 -15.26 7.77
N ASP A 38 11.43 -14.09 7.12
CA ASP A 38 12.03 -12.82 7.59
C ASP A 38 11.06 -11.63 7.55
N ARG A 39 9.77 -11.84 7.86
CA ARG A 39 8.86 -10.70 8.05
C ARG A 39 9.02 -10.12 9.44
N TYR A 40 9.72 -8.99 9.52
CA TYR A 40 9.74 -8.13 10.70
C TYR A 40 8.37 -7.44 10.85
N HIS A 41 7.41 -8.12 11.48
CA HIS A 41 6.02 -7.65 11.66
C HIS A 41 5.92 -6.24 12.26
N ILE A 42 6.82 -5.87 13.16
CA ILE A 42 6.83 -4.51 13.74
C ILE A 42 7.18 -3.46 12.68
N ASN A 43 8.14 -3.77 11.80
CA ASN A 43 8.54 -2.86 10.73
C ASN A 43 7.46 -2.75 9.65
N SER A 44 6.72 -3.83 9.34
CA SER A 44 5.61 -3.73 8.36
C SER A 44 4.52 -2.80 8.87
N VAL A 45 4.11 -2.96 10.13
CA VAL A 45 3.06 -2.13 10.76
C VAL A 45 3.49 -0.67 10.80
N LEU A 46 4.75 -0.40 11.15
CA LEU A 46 5.29 0.96 11.17
C LEU A 46 5.30 1.58 9.77
N CYS A 47 5.72 0.80 8.75
CA CYS A 47 5.71 1.26 7.36
C CYS A 47 4.30 1.56 6.87
N ASP A 48 3.33 0.69 7.18
CA ASP A 48 1.93 0.87 6.80
C ASP A 48 1.33 2.12 7.48
N ALA A 49 1.65 2.36 8.77
CA ALA A 49 1.23 3.58 9.46
C ALA A 49 1.80 4.86 8.81
N VAL A 50 3.09 4.87 8.47
CA VAL A 50 3.71 6.01 7.76
C VAL A 50 3.08 6.19 6.39
N LEU A 51 2.83 5.11 5.66
CA LEU A 51 2.22 5.15 4.34
C LEU A 51 0.79 5.71 4.39
N VAL A 52 -0.02 5.32 5.38
CA VAL A 52 -1.37 5.87 5.59
C VAL A 52 -1.33 7.39 5.84
N VAL A 53 -0.37 7.87 6.65
CA VAL A 53 -0.19 9.32 6.89
C VAL A 53 0.15 10.05 5.58
N LEU A 54 1.06 9.50 4.79
CA LEU A 54 1.45 10.07 3.50
C LEU A 54 0.28 10.06 2.50
N LEU A 55 -0.46 8.97 2.41
CA LEU A 55 -1.62 8.85 1.54
C LEU A 55 -2.72 9.83 1.93
N LYS A 56 -2.99 9.98 3.24
CA LYS A 56 -3.93 10.99 3.74
C LYS A 56 -3.51 12.40 3.31
N TYR A 57 -2.23 12.74 3.46
CA TYR A 57 -1.71 14.03 3.04
C TYR A 57 -1.86 14.24 1.52
N ILE A 58 -1.56 13.22 0.70
CA ILE A 58 -1.71 13.30 -0.76
C ILE A 58 -3.18 13.54 -1.14
N ILE A 59 -4.12 12.81 -0.52
CA ILE A 59 -5.56 12.93 -0.83
C ILE A 59 -6.11 14.30 -0.43
N GLU A 60 -5.60 14.88 0.66
CA GLU A 60 -6.10 16.17 1.17
C GLU A 60 -5.49 17.37 0.42
N PHE A 61 -4.21 17.31 0.03
CA PHE A 61 -3.48 18.49 -0.45
C PHE A 61 -3.01 18.42 -1.91
N VAL A 62 -2.87 17.23 -2.49
CA VAL A 62 -2.27 17.06 -3.83
C VAL A 62 -3.31 16.57 -4.83
N TRP A 63 -4.07 15.54 -4.48
CA TRP A 63 -5.00 14.87 -5.37
C TRP A 63 -6.30 14.58 -4.64
N VAL A 64 -7.30 15.46 -4.80
CA VAL A 64 -8.60 15.28 -4.14
C VAL A 64 -9.29 14.04 -4.70
N VAL A 65 -9.47 13.03 -3.84
CA VAL A 65 -10.12 11.77 -4.21
C VAL A 65 -11.57 11.79 -3.72
N GLY A 66 -12.52 11.81 -4.66
CA GLY A 66 -13.96 11.85 -4.35
C GLY A 66 -14.68 10.53 -4.58
N ARG A 67 -14.20 9.72 -5.53
CA ARG A 67 -14.79 8.43 -5.89
C ARG A 67 -13.76 7.30 -5.83
N TRP A 68 -14.25 6.06 -5.88
CA TRP A 68 -13.39 4.88 -5.85
C TRP A 68 -12.54 4.75 -7.12
N GLU A 69 -13.00 5.27 -8.27
CA GLU A 69 -12.23 5.29 -9.52
C GLU A 69 -10.97 6.17 -9.39
N ASP A 70 -11.10 7.32 -8.73
CA ASP A 70 -9.99 8.24 -8.47
C ASP A 70 -8.97 7.59 -7.52
N ALA A 71 -9.45 6.82 -6.52
CA ALA A 71 -8.60 6.04 -5.63
C ALA A 71 -7.81 4.97 -6.39
N MET A 72 -8.46 4.35 -7.39
CA MET A 72 -7.85 3.36 -8.26
C MET A 72 -6.77 3.99 -9.15
N MET A 73 -7.03 5.17 -9.73
CA MET A 73 -6.02 5.87 -10.52
C MET A 73 -4.84 6.33 -9.68
N LEU A 74 -5.07 6.88 -8.47
CA LEU A 74 -4.00 7.32 -7.58
C LEU A 74 -3.13 6.15 -7.12
N SER A 75 -3.74 5.02 -6.72
CA SER A 75 -3.00 3.82 -6.33
C SER A 75 -2.21 3.23 -7.51
N LEU A 76 -2.75 3.25 -8.73
CA LEU A 76 -2.05 2.77 -9.93
C LEU A 76 -0.88 3.69 -10.29
N PHE A 77 -1.05 5.00 -10.18
CA PHE A 77 0.03 5.97 -10.39
C PHE A 77 1.16 5.79 -9.37
N LEU A 78 0.83 5.70 -8.09
CA LEU A 78 1.82 5.45 -7.04
C LEU A 78 2.50 4.09 -7.22
N ALA A 79 1.74 3.05 -7.60
CA ALA A 79 2.30 1.73 -7.86
C ALA A 79 3.26 1.77 -9.04
N GLY A 80 2.96 2.54 -10.08
CA GLY A 80 3.86 2.80 -11.20
C GLY A 80 5.17 3.46 -10.76
N ILE A 81 5.13 4.45 -9.87
CA ILE A 81 6.34 5.06 -9.30
C ILE A 81 7.17 4.01 -8.55
N PHE A 82 6.54 3.19 -7.71
CA PHE A 82 7.21 2.07 -7.04
C PHE A 82 7.82 1.09 -8.05
N ALA A 83 7.11 0.78 -9.14
CA ALA A 83 7.58 -0.07 -10.22
C ALA A 83 8.88 0.49 -10.85
N CYS A 84 8.89 1.80 -11.14
CA CYS A 84 10.07 2.48 -11.70
C CYS A 84 11.25 2.49 -10.73
N LEU A 85 11.00 2.66 -9.43
CA LEU A 85 12.05 2.66 -8.40
C LEU A 85 12.60 1.26 -8.12
N GLU A 86 11.77 0.22 -8.18
CA GLU A 86 12.20 -1.16 -7.96
C GLU A 86 12.80 -1.81 -9.20
N ALA A 87 12.47 -1.35 -10.41
CA ALA A 87 12.95 -1.92 -11.69
C ALA A 87 14.48 -2.16 -11.74
N PRO A 88 15.36 -1.24 -11.27
CA PRO A 88 16.81 -1.47 -11.29
C PRO A 88 17.27 -2.63 -10.41
N ARG A 89 16.55 -2.94 -9.33
CA ARG A 89 16.91 -3.98 -8.35
C ARG A 89 16.78 -5.39 -8.92
N TRP A 90 15.92 -5.55 -9.92
CA TRP A 90 15.56 -6.85 -10.49
C TRP A 90 16.53 -7.34 -11.57
N HIS A 91 17.43 -6.49 -12.07
CA HIS A 91 18.44 -6.84 -13.06
C HIS A 91 19.48 -7.87 -12.54
N LEU A 92 19.63 -8.01 -11.22
CA LEU A 92 20.67 -8.83 -10.58
C LEU A 92 20.23 -10.28 -10.25
N ASN A 93 18.96 -10.64 -10.43
CA ASN A 93 18.41 -11.93 -9.99
C ASN A 93 18.15 -12.90 -11.16
N HIS A 94 18.82 -14.05 -11.17
CA HIS A 94 18.77 -15.05 -12.25
C HIS A 94 17.57 -16.03 -12.11
N GLY A 95 16.33 -15.55 -12.19
CA GLY A 95 15.13 -16.42 -12.16
C GLY A 95 13.92 -15.79 -12.84
N ASP A 96 12.69 -16.20 -12.48
CA ASP A 96 11.46 -15.59 -13.02
C ASP A 96 11.26 -14.18 -12.45
N VAL A 97 11.96 -13.22 -13.04
CA VAL A 97 12.02 -11.83 -12.59
C VAL A 97 10.72 -11.10 -12.90
N MET A 98 10.14 -11.34 -14.09
CA MET A 98 8.92 -10.67 -14.52
C MET A 98 7.71 -11.12 -13.70
N GLY A 99 7.51 -12.42 -13.49
CA GLY A 99 6.40 -12.90 -12.66
C GLY A 99 6.45 -12.36 -11.23
N ARG A 100 7.64 -12.25 -10.65
CA ARG A 100 7.85 -11.66 -9.32
C ARG A 100 7.59 -10.16 -9.30
N PHE A 101 8.13 -9.42 -10.28
CA PHE A 101 7.88 -7.99 -10.40
C PHE A 101 6.39 -7.67 -10.51
N PHE A 102 5.66 -8.38 -11.38
CA PHE A 102 4.21 -8.21 -11.51
C PHE A 102 3.46 -8.54 -10.22
N SER A 103 3.82 -9.61 -9.51
CA SER A 103 3.20 -9.95 -8.22
C SER A 103 3.41 -8.84 -7.18
N TYR A 104 4.63 -8.29 -7.07
CA TYR A 104 4.91 -7.17 -6.16
C TYR A 104 4.17 -5.89 -6.58
N LEU A 105 4.08 -5.61 -7.87
CA LEU A 105 3.36 -4.45 -8.39
C LEU A 105 1.87 -4.52 -8.06
N ILE A 106 1.24 -5.68 -8.31
CA ILE A 106 -0.18 -5.91 -7.99
C ILE A 106 -0.40 -5.79 -6.48
N HIS A 107 0.50 -6.35 -5.68
CA HIS A 107 0.43 -6.23 -4.22
C HIS A 107 0.49 -4.77 -3.75
N LYS A 108 1.47 -3.99 -4.24
CA LYS A 108 1.61 -2.57 -3.88
C LYS A 108 0.40 -1.76 -4.34
N PHE A 109 -0.11 -2.03 -5.54
CA PHE A 109 -1.34 -1.44 -6.04
C PHE A 109 -2.53 -1.71 -5.11
N LEU A 110 -2.79 -2.98 -4.79
CA LEU A 110 -3.90 -3.37 -3.90
C LEU A 110 -3.75 -2.77 -2.51
N LEU A 111 -2.54 -2.76 -1.97
CA LEU A 111 -2.22 -2.22 -0.66
C LEU A 111 -2.54 -0.72 -0.58
N MET A 112 -2.11 0.05 -1.58
CA MET A 112 -2.44 1.48 -1.65
C MET A 112 -3.93 1.71 -1.94
N PHE A 113 -4.54 0.91 -2.82
CA PHE A 113 -5.95 1.03 -3.14
C PHE A 113 -6.84 0.81 -1.90
N VAL A 114 -6.59 -0.25 -1.13
CA VAL A 114 -7.37 -0.56 0.08
C VAL A 114 -7.19 0.51 1.15
N MET A 115 -5.97 1.04 1.35
CA MET A 115 -5.75 2.13 2.30
C MET A 115 -6.48 3.42 1.89
N ILE A 116 -6.36 3.83 0.62
CA ILE A 116 -7.03 5.02 0.09
C ILE A 116 -8.55 4.84 0.16
N PHE A 117 -9.06 3.67 -0.22
CA PHE A 117 -10.47 3.34 -0.14
C PHE A 117 -10.99 3.42 1.30
N ALA A 118 -10.26 2.87 2.27
CA ALA A 118 -10.61 2.97 3.69
C ALA A 118 -10.63 4.43 4.17
N LEU A 119 -9.64 5.24 3.78
CA LEU A 119 -9.58 6.67 4.14
C LEU A 119 -10.76 7.47 3.57
N ILE A 120 -11.24 7.14 2.38
CA ILE A 120 -12.39 7.81 1.75
C ILE A 120 -13.70 7.31 2.34
N TYR A 121 -13.86 5.98 2.43
CA TYR A 121 -15.08 5.36 2.88
C TYR A 121 -15.36 5.71 4.33
N PHE A 122 -14.38 5.60 5.22
CA PHE A 122 -14.54 5.91 6.65
C PHE A 122 -14.23 7.37 7.00
N ARG A 123 -14.17 8.26 6.00
CA ARG A 123 -13.90 9.69 6.24
C ARG A 123 -14.87 10.33 7.24
N TYR A 124 -16.10 9.83 7.31
CA TYR A 124 -17.13 10.31 8.23
C TYR A 124 -16.92 9.89 9.70
N LEU A 125 -16.00 8.97 10.00
CA LEU A 125 -15.73 8.47 11.35
C LEU A 125 -14.72 9.33 12.15
N GLY A 126 -14.44 10.55 11.71
CA GLY A 126 -13.73 11.52 12.54
C GLY A 126 -13.43 12.82 11.82
#